data_AF-A0A6V7K047-F1
#
_entry.id   AF-A0A6V7K047-F1
#
_cell.length_a   1.000
_cell.length_b   1.000
_cell.length_c   1.000
_cell.angle_alpha   90.00
_cell.angle_beta   90.00
_cell.angle_gamma   90.00
#
_symmetry.space_group_name_H-M   'P 1'
#
loop_
_entity.id
_entity.type
_entity.pdbx_description
1 polymer ?
#
loop_
_entity_poly.entity_id
_entity_poly.type
_entity_poly.pdbx_seq_one_letter_code
_entity_poly.pdbx_strand_id
1 'polypeptide(L)'
;APRGTYLMIDGRRLDPGNQFVPVKEGSDLALECASEGGNPPSVLSWGMTLSQTTIDGPEQRPDNLTVVPSTRDGHSGAQLKVLRGHHNATIICTARHVTLTMPMNASILLDVQ
;
A
#
# COMPACT_ATOMS: atom_id res chain seq x y z
N ALA A 1 3.80 1.62 -22.30
CA ALA A 1 4.00 1.98 -20.88
C ALA A 1 2.79 1.52 -20.07
N PRO A 2 2.94 1.19 -18.78
CA PRO A 2 1.80 0.98 -17.90
C PRO A 2 0.94 2.27 -17.83
N ARG A 3 -0.39 2.11 -17.71
CA ARG A 3 -1.36 3.23 -17.74
C ARG A 3 -1.63 3.84 -16.38
N GLY A 4 -1.46 3.06 -15.33
CA GLY A 4 -1.75 3.45 -13.96
C GLY A 4 -1.40 2.35 -12.97
N THR A 5 -1.53 2.65 -11.69
CA THR A 5 -1.46 1.69 -10.59
C THR A 5 -2.66 1.89 -9.69
N TYR A 6 -3.16 0.84 -9.07
CA TYR A 6 -4.29 0.90 -8.16
C TYR A 6 -4.13 -0.09 -7.01
N LEU A 7 -4.81 0.23 -5.91
CA LEU A 7 -4.88 -0.62 -4.72
C LEU A 7 -6.21 -1.38 -4.70
N MET A 8 -6.19 -2.54 -4.07
CA MET A 8 -7.34 -3.37 -3.77
C MET A 8 -7.30 -3.79 -2.32
N ILE A 9 -8.49 -3.89 -1.73
CA ILE A 9 -8.72 -4.43 -0.39
C ILE A 9 -9.77 -5.52 -0.51
N ASP A 10 -9.47 -6.70 0.01
CA ASP A 10 -10.36 -7.88 -0.08
C ASP A 10 -10.87 -8.15 -1.52
N GLY A 11 -9.98 -7.98 -2.50
CA GLY A 11 -10.27 -8.18 -3.93
C GLY A 11 -11.09 -7.06 -4.59
N ARG A 12 -11.39 -5.97 -3.89
CA ARG A 12 -12.12 -4.82 -4.43
C ARG A 12 -11.15 -3.69 -4.73
N ARG A 13 -11.15 -3.23 -5.99
CA ARG A 13 -10.38 -2.06 -6.41
C ARG A 13 -10.89 -0.81 -5.70
N LEU A 14 -9.95 -0.02 -5.18
CA LEU A 14 -10.23 1.28 -4.61
C LEU A 14 -10.28 2.34 -5.70
N ASP A 15 -11.27 3.22 -5.59
CA ASP A 15 -11.37 4.39 -6.45
C ASP A 15 -10.26 5.40 -6.10
N PRO A 16 -9.65 6.07 -7.08
CA PRO A 16 -8.59 7.06 -6.84
C PRO A 16 -8.98 8.20 -5.90
N GLY A 17 -10.29 8.49 -5.77
CA GLY A 17 -10.82 9.51 -4.86
C GLY A 17 -11.02 9.04 -3.42
N ASN A 18 -11.00 7.72 -3.16
CA ASN A 18 -11.22 7.18 -1.82
C ASN A 18 -9.88 6.93 -1.12
N GLN A 19 -9.32 8.01 -0.58
CA GLN A 19 -8.03 7.98 0.10
C GLN A 19 -8.13 7.48 1.54
N PHE A 20 -9.31 7.51 2.16
CA PHE A 20 -9.51 7.12 3.55
C PHE A 20 -10.13 5.73 3.65
N VAL A 21 -9.46 4.81 4.33
CA VAL A 21 -9.91 3.43 4.50
C VAL A 21 -10.20 3.18 5.99
N PRO A 22 -11.48 3.04 6.38
CA PRO A 22 -11.82 2.65 7.73
C PRO A 22 -11.40 1.20 7.97
N VAL A 23 -10.66 0.96 9.05
CA VAL A 23 -10.15 -0.36 9.44
C VAL A 23 -10.33 -0.55 10.94
N LYS A 24 -10.51 -1.80 11.37
CA LYS A 24 -10.72 -2.11 12.78
C LYS A 24 -9.38 -2.35 13.50
N GLU A 25 -9.21 -1.82 14.70
CA GLU A 25 -8.05 -2.15 15.53
C GLU A 25 -7.95 -3.69 15.75
N GLY A 26 -6.76 -4.26 15.53
CA GLY A 26 -6.48 -5.69 15.68
C GLY A 26 -6.86 -6.58 14.48
N SER A 27 -7.49 -6.04 13.43
CA SER A 27 -7.80 -6.82 12.23
C SER A 27 -6.56 -7.08 11.37
N ASP A 28 -6.61 -8.13 10.55
CA ASP A 28 -5.62 -8.39 9.51
C ASP A 28 -6.12 -7.78 8.19
N LEU A 29 -5.40 -6.78 7.68
CA LEU A 29 -5.73 -6.07 6.45
C LEU A 29 -4.94 -6.68 5.28
N ALA A 30 -5.66 -7.25 4.31
CA ALA A 30 -5.07 -7.75 3.07
C ALA A 30 -5.15 -6.68 1.98
N LEU A 31 -3.99 -6.32 1.44
CA LEU A 31 -3.81 -5.33 0.39
C LEU A 31 -3.28 -6.00 -0.86
N GLU A 32 -3.72 -5.54 -2.01
CA GLU A 32 -3.13 -5.90 -3.29
C GLU A 32 -2.92 -4.64 -4.11
N CYS A 33 -1.83 -4.60 -4.86
CA CYS A 33 -1.50 -3.53 -5.78
C CYS A 33 -1.31 -4.12 -7.17
N ALA A 34 -1.77 -3.42 -8.19
CA ALA A 34 -1.60 -3.84 -9.58
C ALA A 34 -1.23 -2.65 -10.48
N SER A 35 -0.35 -2.91 -11.45
CA SER A 35 -0.06 -1.99 -12.55
C SER A 35 -0.85 -2.36 -13.80
N GLU A 36 -1.48 -1.39 -14.43
CA GLU A 36 -2.27 -1.61 -15.65
C GLU A 36 -1.38 -1.66 -16.90
N GLY A 37 -1.05 -2.88 -17.32
CA GLY A 37 -0.22 -3.15 -18.50
C GLY A 37 1.27 -2.84 -18.28
N GLY A 38 1.99 -2.65 -19.38
CA GLY A 38 3.45 -2.59 -19.37
C GLY A 38 4.05 -3.87 -19.95
N ASN A 39 5.15 -3.71 -20.69
CA ASN A 39 5.94 -4.82 -21.20
C ASN A 39 7.41 -4.38 -21.18
N PRO A 40 8.27 -4.94 -20.30
CA PRO A 40 7.94 -5.99 -19.30
C PRO A 40 6.96 -5.52 -18.21
N PRO A 41 6.39 -6.41 -17.38
CA PRO A 41 5.55 -6.01 -16.24
C PRO A 41 6.26 -5.02 -15.30
N SER A 42 5.50 -4.14 -14.65
CA SER A 42 6.07 -3.15 -13.72
C SER A 42 6.56 -3.80 -12.43
N VAL A 43 7.66 -3.30 -11.87
CA VAL A 43 8.15 -3.69 -10.55
C VAL A 43 7.36 -2.90 -9.51
N LEU A 44 6.66 -3.61 -8.62
CA LEU A 44 5.86 -3.03 -7.56
C LEU A 44 6.58 -3.11 -6.21
N SER A 45 6.53 -2.02 -5.45
CA SER A 45 7.10 -1.95 -4.10
C SER A 45 6.14 -1.25 -3.15
N TRP A 46 6.11 -1.73 -1.90
CA TRP A 46 5.27 -1.18 -0.84
C TRP A 46 6.07 -0.24 0.08
N GLY A 47 5.39 0.77 0.61
CA GLY A 47 5.87 1.63 1.67
C GLY A 47 4.74 1.97 2.63
N MET A 48 5.10 2.27 3.87
CA MET A 48 4.18 2.76 4.90
C MET A 48 4.82 3.95 5.59
N THR A 49 4.01 4.93 5.97
CA THR A 49 4.45 6.08 6.75
C THR A 49 3.45 6.29 7.88
N LEU A 50 3.90 6.11 9.11
CA LEU A 50 3.10 6.35 10.31
C LEU A 50 2.89 7.86 10.51
N SER A 51 1.75 8.23 11.08
CA SER A 51 1.53 9.60 11.55
C SER A 51 2.48 9.90 12.71
N GLN A 52 3.27 10.97 12.60
CA GLN A 52 4.22 11.39 13.63
C GLN A 52 3.48 11.90 14.88
N THR A 53 3.04 11.00 15.76
CA THR A 53 2.37 11.37 17.03
C THR A 53 3.00 10.78 18.29
N THR A 54 4.24 10.28 18.25
CA THR A 54 4.99 9.95 19.47
C THR A 54 6.31 10.69 19.52
N ILE A 55 6.26 11.88 20.13
CA ILE A 55 7.37 12.48 20.86
C ILE A 55 7.67 11.53 22.04
N ASP A 56 8.95 11.19 22.26
CA ASP A 56 9.50 10.32 23.31
C ASP A 56 9.26 8.80 23.21
N GLY A 57 10.12 8.13 22.44
CA GLY A 57 10.36 6.69 22.52
C GLY A 57 11.36 6.22 21.45
N PRO A 58 12.22 5.22 21.73
CA PRO A 58 13.18 4.72 20.73
C PRO A 58 12.43 4.22 19.50
N GLU A 59 12.90 4.61 18.31
CA GLU A 59 12.30 4.31 16.99
C GLU A 59 11.56 2.97 16.94
N GLN A 60 10.24 3.00 17.11
CA GLN A 60 9.43 1.80 16.98
C GLN A 60 9.10 1.58 15.50
N ARG A 61 10.09 1.12 14.74
CA ARG A 61 9.85 0.28 13.55
C ARG A 61 9.69 -1.16 14.06
N PRO A 62 8.61 -1.85 13.69
CA PRO A 62 8.38 -2.17 12.29
C PRO A 62 7.04 -1.66 11.81
N ASP A 63 7.05 -0.97 10.67
CA ASP A 63 5.89 -0.94 9.79
C ASP A 63 5.49 -2.42 9.57
N ASN A 64 4.43 -2.90 10.22
CA ASN A 64 4.01 -4.32 10.19
C ASN A 64 3.44 -4.75 8.83
N LEU A 65 3.87 -4.08 7.76
CA LEU A 65 3.47 -4.34 6.39
C LEU A 65 4.38 -5.43 5.82
N THR A 66 3.83 -6.63 5.72
CA THR A 66 4.53 -7.80 5.17
C THR A 66 4.17 -7.93 3.70
N VAL A 67 5.16 -7.83 2.81
CA VAL A 67 4.96 -8.05 1.38
C VAL A 67 4.72 -9.54 1.13
N VAL A 68 3.60 -9.86 0.48
CA VAL A 68 3.23 -11.22 0.11
C VAL A 68 3.63 -11.44 -1.36
N PRO A 69 4.36 -12.53 -1.68
CA PRO A 69 4.67 -12.88 -3.05
C PRO A 69 3.39 -13.02 -3.87
N SER A 70 3.30 -12.30 -4.99
CA SER A 70 2.23 -12.48 -5.96
C SER A 70 2.71 -13.40 -7.06
N THR A 71 1.83 -14.30 -7.52
CA THR A 71 2.08 -15.17 -8.68
C THR A 71 1.64 -14.54 -10.00
N ARG A 72 0.99 -13.36 -9.94
CA ARG A 72 0.53 -12.62 -11.13
C ARG A 72 1.50 -11.50 -11.47
N ASP A 73 1.93 -11.48 -12.73
CA ASP A 73 2.78 -10.43 -13.29
C ASP A 73 2.12 -9.06 -13.18
N GLY A 74 2.86 -8.08 -12.66
CA GLY A 74 2.33 -6.72 -12.45
C GLY A 74 1.35 -6.61 -11.28
N HIS A 75 1.32 -7.61 -10.38
CA HIS A 75 0.58 -7.57 -9.11
C HIS A 75 1.53 -7.81 -7.93
N SER A 76 1.21 -7.25 -6.76
CA SER A 76 1.93 -7.48 -5.51
C SER A 76 0.94 -7.47 -4.35
N GLY A 77 1.05 -8.43 -3.43
CA GLY A 77 0.25 -8.47 -2.22
C GLY A 77 0.99 -7.87 -1.03
N ALA A 78 0.25 -7.39 -0.04
CA ALA A 78 0.79 -7.06 1.27
C ALA A 78 -0.24 -7.36 2.37
N GLN A 79 0.24 -7.67 3.56
CA GLN A 79 -0.58 -7.89 4.75
C GLN A 79 -0.13 -6.97 5.87
N LEU A 80 -1.09 -6.37 6.57
CA LEU A 80 -0.84 -5.51 7.71
C LEU A 80 -1.68 -5.96 8.90
N LYS A 81 -1.02 -6.20 10.04
CA LYS A 81 -1.72 -6.27 11.32
C LYS A 81 -2.10 -4.87 11.76
N VAL A 82 -3.38 -4.53 11.80
CA VAL A 82 -3.84 -3.18 12.15
C VAL A 82 -3.67 -2.95 13.65
N LEU A 83 -2.97 -1.87 14.01
CA LEU A 83 -2.75 -1.41 15.38
C LEU A 83 -3.27 0.02 15.52
N ARG A 84 -3.60 0.45 16.74
CA ARG A 84 -4.02 1.83 17.00
C ARG A 84 -3.06 2.89 16.46
N GLY A 85 -1.76 2.63 16.56
CA GLY A 85 -0.71 3.52 16.05
C GLY A 85 -0.68 3.65 14.52
N HIS A 86 -1.46 2.85 13.79
CA HIS A 86 -1.61 2.96 12.35
C HIS A 86 -2.72 3.95 11.94
N HIS A 87 -3.43 4.58 12.88
CA HIS A 87 -4.37 5.66 12.54
C HIS A 87 -3.61 6.82 11.88
N ASN A 88 -4.17 7.37 10.80
CA ASN A 88 -3.51 8.34 9.90
C ASN A 88 -2.21 7.84 9.25
N ALA A 89 -1.90 6.54 9.31
CA ALA A 89 -0.78 6.01 8.55
C ALA A 89 -1.13 5.96 7.05
N THR A 90 -0.17 6.31 6.20
CA THR A 90 -0.31 6.22 4.75
C THR A 90 0.40 4.97 4.24
N ILE A 91 -0.31 4.12 3.50
CA ILE A 91 0.28 3.00 2.76
C ILE A 91 0.36 3.39 1.30
N ILE A 92 1.50 3.14 0.68
CA ILE A 92 1.77 3.47 -0.71
C ILE A 92 2.29 2.25 -1.46
N CYS A 93 1.75 2.01 -2.65
CA CYS A 93 2.34 1.13 -3.65
C CYS A 93 2.95 1.97 -4.75
N THR A 94 4.23 1.73 -5.04
CA THR A 94 5.01 2.41 -6.07
C THR A 94 5.26 1.44 -7.23
N ALA A 95 4.84 1.82 -8.43
CA ALA A 95 5.08 1.08 -9.66
C ALA A 95 6.22 1.71 -10.46
N ARG A 96 7.31 0.95 -10.63
CA ARG A 96 8.48 1.31 -11.45
C ARG A 96 8.46 0.52 -12.75
N HIS A 97 8.72 1.21 -13.85
CA HIS A 97 8.77 0.60 -15.18
C HIS A 97 9.75 1.36 -16.07
N VAL A 98 10.45 0.63 -16.95
CA VAL A 98 11.55 1.18 -17.79
C VAL A 98 11.13 2.34 -18.70
N THR A 99 9.85 2.37 -19.11
CA THR A 99 9.30 3.46 -19.96
C THR A 99 8.74 4.65 -19.19
N LEU A 100 8.81 4.66 -17.84
CA LEU A 100 8.35 5.77 -17.03
C LEU A 100 9.53 6.61 -16.55
N THR A 101 9.45 7.93 -16.71
CA THR A 101 10.43 8.87 -16.14
C THR A 101 10.25 9.04 -14.64
N MET A 102 9.00 8.95 -14.14
CA MET A 102 8.64 8.97 -12.73
C MET A 102 7.78 7.77 -12.39
N PRO A 103 7.93 7.16 -11.21
CA PRO A 103 7.09 6.04 -10.81
C PRO A 103 5.64 6.49 -10.61
N MET A 104 4.70 5.55 -10.82
CA MET A 104 3.29 5.78 -10.53
C MET A 104 2.96 5.24 -9.15
N ASN A 105 2.16 5.97 -8.38
CA ASN A 105 1.83 5.62 -7.02
C ASN A 105 0.32 5.46 -6.83
N ALA A 106 -0.06 4.51 -6.00
CA ALA A 106 -1.40 4.44 -5.41
C ALA A 106 -1.24 4.39 -3.90
N SER A 107 -2.05 5.16 -3.18
CA SER A 107 -1.94 5.28 -1.74
C SER A 107 -3.29 5.34 -1.05
N ILE A 108 -3.30 4.90 0.20
CA ILE A 108 -4.42 5.02 1.14
C ILE A 108 -3.93 5.55 2.47
N LEU A 109 -4.83 6.17 3.20
CA LEU A 109 -4.68 6.63 4.57
C LEU A 109 -5.64 5.80 5.44
N LEU A 110 -5.10 5.23 6.49
CA LEU A 110 -5.85 4.36 7.39
C LEU A 110 -6.60 5.17 8.45
N ASP A 111 -7.90 4.96 8.54
CA ASP A 111 -8.74 5.42 9.64
C ASP A 111 -9.01 4.23 10.57
N VAL A 112 -8.20 4.08 11.61
CA VAL A 112 -8.36 2.98 12.59
C VAL A 112 -9.44 3.33 13.61
N GLN A 113 -10.42 2.43 13.77
CA GLN A 113 -11.56 2.54 14.70
C GLN A 113 -11.57 1.44 15.76
#